data_AF-A0A7J5JLT6-F1
#
_entry.id   AF-A0A7J5JLT6-F1
#
_cell.length_a   1.000
_cell.length_b   1.000
_cell.length_c   1.000
_cell.angle_alpha   90.00
_cell.angle_beta   90.00
_cell.angle_gamma   90.00
#
_symmetry.space_group_name_H-M   'P 1'
#
loop_
_entity.id
_entity.type
_entity.pdbx_description
1 polymer ?
#
loop_
_entity_poly.entity_id
_entity_poly.type
_entity_poly.pdbx_seq_one_letter_code
_entity_poly.pdbx_strand_id
1 'polypeptide(L)'
;MKKIIYKGTIEESDYNRVKDIDSENYVTPDGKTVLPKLAQMPLRDLAILSFTSENELKKYYTGNEEYFSYSVVELMLDTRIQTRNLSRHKISSFEDALYLLYTYSEEIPQADDTKYMSVLIAADILNIEDNDVIEEARRDNKLYSDEDKNLFVQVQWIGNWYNEALTALGISSVIYIQTGETGKVKILIERDLE
;
A
#
# COMPACT_ATOMS: atom_id res chain seq x y z
N MET A 1 8.41 11.08 21.83
CA MET A 1 8.62 11.83 20.57
C MET A 1 9.80 11.21 19.84
N LYS A 2 9.52 10.37 18.84
CA LYS A 2 10.55 9.72 18.03
C LYS A 2 10.27 9.99 16.55
N LYS A 3 11.15 10.82 16.00
CA LYS A 3 11.70 10.88 14.63
C LYS A 3 10.82 10.33 13.49
N ILE A 4 10.08 11.24 12.86
CA ILE A 4 9.58 11.09 11.49
C ILE A 4 10.81 11.18 10.56
N ILE A 5 11.06 10.16 9.74
CA ILE A 5 11.94 10.28 8.57
C ILE A 5 11.04 10.29 7.35
N TYR A 6 10.60 11.49 6.99
CA TYR A 6 10.07 11.77 5.67
C TYR A 6 11.25 12.18 4.78
N LYS A 7 11.61 11.36 3.80
CA LYS A 7 12.46 11.82 2.70
C LYS A 7 11.54 12.22 1.55
N GLY A 8 11.30 13.52 1.41
CA GLY A 8 10.45 14.13 0.37
C GLY A 8 10.95 14.02 -1.05
N THR A 9 12.10 13.40 -1.19
CA THR A 9 12.64 12.86 -2.42
C THR A 9 13.17 11.50 -1.98
N ILE A 10 12.68 10.43 -2.60
CA ILE A 10 13.37 9.14 -2.56
C ILE A 10 14.81 9.47 -2.98
N GLU A 11 15.77 9.45 -2.06
CA GLU A 11 17.17 9.48 -2.48
C GLU A 11 17.40 8.20 -3.27
N GLU A 12 18.30 8.23 -4.25
CA GLU A 12 18.57 7.09 -5.13
C GLU A 12 18.85 5.78 -4.33
N SER A 13 19.32 5.90 -3.09
CA SER A 13 19.46 4.79 -2.13
C SER A 13 18.14 4.15 -1.68
N ASP A 14 17.09 4.94 -1.47
CA ASP A 14 15.75 4.47 -1.07
C ASP A 14 14.99 3.91 -2.30
N TYR A 15 15.30 4.43 -3.50
CA TYR A 15 14.80 3.92 -4.79
C TYR A 15 15.27 2.49 -5.02
N ASN A 16 16.52 2.18 -4.64
CA ASN A 16 17.05 0.81 -4.72
C ASN A 16 16.32 -0.17 -3.80
N ARG A 17 15.76 0.30 -2.67
CA ARG A 17 15.08 -0.60 -1.71
C ARG A 17 13.79 -1.18 -2.28
N VAL A 18 13.00 -0.43 -3.04
CA VAL A 18 11.77 -0.95 -3.68
C VAL A 18 12.04 -1.59 -5.04
N LYS A 19 13.10 -1.14 -5.74
CA LYS A 19 13.54 -1.71 -7.02
C LYS A 19 13.97 -3.18 -6.91
N ASP A 20 14.56 -3.56 -5.79
CA ASP A 20 15.07 -4.92 -5.53
C ASP A 20 14.06 -5.83 -4.80
N ILE A 21 12.81 -5.38 -4.61
CA ILE A 21 11.75 -6.16 -3.99
C ILE A 21 10.85 -6.75 -5.09
N ASP A 22 10.76 -8.07 -5.09
CA ASP A 22 9.70 -8.80 -5.75
C ASP A 22 8.84 -9.49 -4.68
N SER A 23 7.69 -10.04 -5.06
CA SER A 23 6.83 -10.77 -4.12
C SER A 23 7.53 -11.99 -3.51
N GLU A 24 8.69 -12.39 -3.99
CA GLU A 24 9.41 -13.59 -3.56
C GLU A 24 10.58 -13.27 -2.63
N ASN A 25 11.03 -12.01 -2.53
CA ASN A 25 12.24 -11.63 -1.79
C ASN A 25 12.20 -10.16 -1.33
N TYR A 26 12.74 -9.89 -0.14
CA TYR A 26 12.92 -8.54 0.40
C TYR A 26 14.37 -8.32 0.85
N VAL A 27 14.96 -7.17 0.53
CA VAL A 27 16.31 -6.79 1.01
C VAL A 27 16.18 -5.83 2.19
N THR A 28 16.53 -6.33 3.37
CA THR A 28 16.58 -5.59 4.64
C THR A 28 17.59 -4.43 4.63
N PRO A 29 17.51 -3.46 5.55
CA PRO A 29 18.42 -2.32 5.59
C PRO A 29 19.91 -2.70 5.72
N ASP A 30 20.21 -3.85 6.34
CA ASP A 30 21.56 -4.41 6.48
C ASP A 30 22.02 -5.24 5.28
N GLY A 31 21.23 -5.28 4.19
CA GLY A 31 21.58 -5.91 2.93
C GLY A 31 21.29 -7.41 2.87
N LYS A 32 20.58 -7.96 3.86
CA LYS A 32 20.21 -9.38 3.88
C LYS A 32 18.93 -9.62 3.09
N THR A 33 18.99 -10.56 2.15
CA THR A 33 17.79 -11.06 1.47
C THR A 33 16.98 -11.93 2.41
N VAL A 34 15.71 -11.59 2.58
CA VAL A 34 14.72 -12.31 3.37
C VAL A 34 13.71 -12.89 2.40
N LEU A 35 13.54 -14.20 2.46
CA LEU A 35 12.45 -14.89 1.78
C LEU A 35 11.15 -14.71 2.57
N PRO A 36 9.96 -14.70 1.94
CA PRO A 36 8.68 -14.70 2.62
C PRO A 36 8.73 -15.76 3.71
N LYS A 37 8.78 -15.30 4.98
CA LYS A 37 9.11 -16.17 6.11
C LYS A 37 7.98 -17.18 6.38
N LEU A 38 6.84 -16.99 5.70
CA LEU A 38 5.60 -17.69 5.89
C LEU A 38 4.94 -17.82 4.51
N ALA A 39 4.63 -19.05 4.09
CA ALA A 39 3.82 -19.30 2.89
C ALA A 39 2.37 -18.74 3.01
N GLN A 40 2.08 -18.02 4.08
CA GLN A 40 0.77 -17.54 4.51
C GLN A 40 0.93 -16.18 5.20
N MET A 41 -0.08 -15.31 5.06
CA MET A 41 -0.13 -14.00 5.68
C MET A 41 -0.67 -14.08 7.12
N PRO A 42 0.01 -13.50 8.13
CA PRO A 42 -0.51 -13.45 9.49
C PRO A 42 -1.72 -12.51 9.64
N LEU A 43 -2.58 -12.77 10.61
CA LEU A 43 -3.78 -11.96 10.92
C LEU A 43 -3.47 -10.48 11.15
N ARG A 44 -2.33 -10.17 11.75
CA ARG A 44 -1.85 -8.80 11.96
C ARG A 44 -1.66 -8.02 10.65
N ASP A 45 -1.18 -8.68 9.59
CA ASP A 45 -0.96 -8.07 8.27
C ASP A 45 -2.28 -7.94 7.52
N LEU A 46 -3.20 -8.89 7.70
CA LEU A 46 -4.57 -8.76 7.21
C LEU A 46 -5.31 -7.55 7.83
N ALA A 47 -5.04 -7.27 9.10
CA ALA A 47 -5.61 -6.11 9.78
C ALA A 47 -5.11 -4.79 9.17
N ILE A 48 -3.82 -4.70 8.83
CA ILE A 48 -3.23 -3.56 8.10
C ILE A 48 -3.94 -3.34 6.75
N LEU A 49 -4.11 -4.40 5.95
CA LEU A 49 -4.81 -4.33 4.65
C LEU A 49 -6.29 -3.91 4.75
N SER A 50 -6.85 -4.00 5.95
CA SER A 50 -8.25 -3.68 6.23
C SER A 50 -8.39 -2.40 7.06
N PHE A 51 -7.28 -1.66 7.26
CA PHE A 51 -7.23 -0.44 8.07
C PHE A 51 -7.90 -0.61 9.45
N THR A 52 -7.63 -1.75 10.10
CA THR A 52 -8.13 -2.07 11.44
C THR A 52 -7.03 -2.64 12.32
N SER A 53 -7.30 -2.79 13.62
CA SER A 53 -6.35 -3.41 14.54
C SER A 53 -6.55 -4.93 14.59
N GLU A 54 -5.47 -5.68 14.84
CA GLU A 54 -5.56 -7.13 15.04
C GLU A 54 -6.56 -7.48 16.16
N ASN A 55 -6.56 -6.71 17.24
CA ASN A 55 -7.49 -6.89 18.36
C ASN A 55 -8.96 -6.69 17.95
N GLU A 56 -9.23 -5.71 17.09
CA GLU A 56 -10.58 -5.50 16.57
C GLU A 56 -11.00 -6.64 15.66
N LEU A 57 -10.11 -7.05 14.75
CA LEU A 57 -10.36 -8.16 13.84
C LEU A 57 -10.62 -9.47 14.61
N LYS A 58 -9.88 -9.74 15.69
CA LYS A 58 -10.06 -10.89 16.59
C LYS A 58 -11.44 -10.96 17.26
N LYS A 59 -12.15 -9.84 17.41
CA LYS A 59 -13.53 -9.86 17.97
C LYS A 59 -14.54 -10.51 17.02
N TYR A 60 -14.29 -10.41 15.72
CA TYR A 60 -15.19 -10.90 14.67
C TYR A 60 -14.67 -12.18 14.02
N TYR A 61 -13.38 -12.45 14.12
CA TYR A 61 -12.75 -13.64 13.58
C TYR A 61 -13.07 -14.87 14.44
N THR A 62 -13.86 -15.79 13.87
CA THR A 62 -14.24 -17.05 14.54
C THR A 62 -13.40 -18.25 14.06
N GLY A 63 -12.39 -18.01 13.23
CA GLY A 63 -11.54 -19.08 12.72
C GLY A 63 -10.46 -19.47 13.73
N ASN A 64 -9.92 -20.67 13.56
CA ASN A 64 -8.85 -21.19 14.44
C ASN A 64 -7.44 -20.83 13.97
N GLU A 65 -7.30 -20.38 12.72
CA GLU A 65 -6.00 -20.11 12.08
C GLU A 65 -5.64 -18.63 12.19
N GLU A 66 -4.41 -18.28 12.56
CA GLU A 66 -3.95 -16.88 12.51
C GLU A 66 -3.19 -16.57 11.21
N TYR A 67 -3.16 -17.51 10.27
CA TYR A 67 -2.41 -17.42 9.01
C TYR A 67 -3.31 -17.76 7.81
N PHE A 68 -3.24 -16.92 6.78
CA PHE A 68 -4.12 -16.97 5.62
C PHE A 68 -3.32 -17.25 4.35
N SER A 69 -3.85 -18.07 3.44
CA SER A 69 -3.22 -18.27 2.13
C SER A 69 -3.16 -16.94 1.36
N TYR A 70 -2.00 -16.59 0.81
CA TYR A 70 -1.86 -15.39 -0.01
C TYR A 70 -2.87 -15.36 -1.15
N SER A 71 -3.09 -16.47 -1.84
CA SER A 71 -4.06 -16.52 -2.95
C SER A 71 -5.50 -16.19 -2.53
N VAL A 72 -5.89 -16.54 -1.30
CA VAL A 72 -7.21 -16.17 -0.76
C VAL A 72 -7.29 -14.67 -0.52
N VAL A 73 -6.23 -14.08 0.02
CA VAL A 73 -6.21 -12.65 0.34
C VAL A 73 -6.07 -11.82 -0.93
N GLU A 74 -5.21 -12.23 -1.87
CA GLU A 74 -5.12 -11.63 -3.21
C GLU A 74 -6.49 -11.63 -3.88
N LEU A 75 -7.23 -12.74 -3.82
CA LEU A 75 -8.61 -12.81 -4.32
C LEU A 75 -9.55 -11.84 -3.58
N MET A 76 -9.42 -11.70 -2.25
CA MET A 76 -10.21 -10.73 -1.49
C MET A 76 -9.90 -9.29 -1.91
N LEU A 77 -8.64 -8.94 -2.17
CA LEU A 77 -8.25 -7.62 -2.65
C LEU A 77 -8.73 -7.38 -4.09
N ASP A 78 -8.53 -8.36 -4.98
CA ASP A 78 -8.98 -8.30 -6.38
C ASP A 78 -10.50 -8.14 -6.51
N THR A 79 -11.26 -8.62 -5.53
CA THR A 79 -12.73 -8.49 -5.48
C THR A 79 -13.22 -7.22 -4.81
N ARG A 80 -12.35 -6.38 -4.23
CA ARG A 80 -12.74 -5.03 -3.74
C ARG A 80 -13.13 -4.12 -4.89
N ILE A 81 -12.41 -4.19 -6.01
CA ILE A 81 -12.69 -3.40 -7.22
C ILE A 81 -13.71 -4.13 -8.11
N GLN A 82 -14.95 -4.27 -7.64
CA GLN A 82 -16.00 -5.02 -8.35
C GLN A 82 -16.42 -4.42 -9.69
N THR A 83 -16.10 -3.15 -9.97
CA THR A 83 -16.70 -2.47 -11.12
C THR A 83 -16.00 -2.79 -12.44
N ARG A 84 -14.72 -3.17 -12.48
CA ARG A 84 -14.00 -3.25 -13.78
C ARG A 84 -12.81 -4.24 -13.90
N ASN A 85 -12.48 -5.08 -12.91
CA ASN A 85 -11.28 -5.95 -12.95
C ASN A 85 -9.98 -5.19 -13.31
N LEU A 86 -9.86 -3.93 -12.89
CA LEU A 86 -8.76 -3.06 -13.30
C LEU A 86 -7.51 -3.22 -12.47
N SER A 87 -7.47 -4.13 -11.50
CA SER A 87 -6.34 -4.34 -10.61
C SER A 87 -6.12 -5.83 -10.35
N ARG A 88 -4.85 -6.23 -10.19
CA ARG A 88 -4.45 -7.49 -9.60
C ARG A 88 -3.45 -7.24 -8.49
N HIS A 89 -3.59 -7.97 -7.40
CA HIS A 89 -2.76 -7.81 -6.22
C HIS A 89 -1.79 -8.97 -6.06
N LYS A 90 -0.56 -8.65 -5.66
CA LYS A 90 0.41 -9.57 -5.12
C LYS A 90 0.86 -9.07 -3.77
N ILE A 91 0.90 -9.94 -2.78
CA ILE A 91 1.24 -9.57 -1.42
C ILE A 91 2.24 -10.54 -0.80
N SER A 92 3.11 -10.01 0.06
CA SER A 92 4.09 -10.82 0.79
C SER A 92 4.32 -10.24 2.16
N SER A 93 4.21 -11.09 3.18
CA SER A 93 4.47 -10.74 4.57
C SER A 93 5.85 -11.23 4.99
N PHE A 94 6.62 -10.32 5.56
CA PHE A 94 7.89 -10.55 6.21
C PHE A 94 7.77 -10.26 7.71
N GLU A 95 8.81 -10.61 8.45
CA GLU A 95 8.83 -10.44 9.91
C GLU A 95 8.58 -8.99 10.32
N ASP A 96 9.28 -8.06 9.67
CA ASP A 96 9.28 -6.62 9.89
C ASP A 96 8.57 -5.82 8.79
N ALA A 97 8.27 -6.43 7.64
CA ALA A 97 7.73 -5.69 6.49
C ALA A 97 6.51 -6.34 5.83
N LEU A 98 5.64 -5.54 5.24
CA LEU A 98 4.57 -5.99 4.36
C LEU A 98 4.80 -5.38 2.97
N TYR A 99 4.84 -6.23 1.95
CA TYR A 99 4.97 -5.83 0.56
C TYR A 99 3.64 -6.02 -0.18
N LEU A 100 3.27 -5.00 -0.95
CA LEU A 100 2.08 -4.98 -1.80
C LEU A 100 2.50 -4.56 -3.21
N LEU A 101 2.03 -5.32 -4.19
CA LEU A 101 2.13 -4.97 -5.61
C LEU A 101 0.73 -4.91 -6.18
N TYR A 102 0.38 -3.73 -6.65
CA TYR A 102 -0.84 -3.47 -7.39
C TYR A 102 -0.49 -3.41 -8.88
N THR A 103 -1.15 -4.22 -9.69
CA THR A 103 -1.02 -4.19 -11.15
C THR A 103 -2.33 -3.73 -11.75
N TYR A 104 -2.35 -2.52 -12.28
CA TYR A 104 -3.52 -1.87 -12.84
C TYR A 104 -3.61 -2.01 -14.35
N SER A 105 -4.84 -2.02 -14.86
CA SER A 105 -5.14 -1.92 -16.30
C SER A 105 -4.63 -0.59 -16.86
N GLU A 106 -4.11 -0.62 -18.08
CA GLU A 106 -3.72 0.58 -18.84
C GLU A 106 -4.92 1.49 -19.17
N GLU A 107 -6.16 1.00 -18.99
CA GLU A 107 -7.37 1.81 -19.11
C GLU A 107 -7.53 2.82 -17.97
N ILE A 108 -6.84 2.64 -16.84
CA ILE A 108 -6.81 3.66 -15.78
C ILE A 108 -5.83 4.76 -16.20
N PRO A 109 -6.26 6.03 -16.26
CA PRO A 109 -5.38 7.16 -16.57
C PRO A 109 -4.14 7.18 -15.67
N GLN A 110 -2.96 7.25 -16.27
CA GLN A 110 -1.69 7.35 -15.57
C GLN A 110 -1.15 8.76 -15.72
N ALA A 111 -0.61 9.33 -14.64
CA ALA A 111 0.05 10.62 -14.72
C ALA A 111 1.42 10.48 -15.39
N ASP A 112 1.80 11.46 -16.21
CA ASP A 112 3.15 11.53 -16.80
C ASP A 112 4.24 11.73 -15.75
N ASP A 113 3.94 12.49 -14.69
CA ASP A 113 4.82 12.70 -13.54
C ASP A 113 4.50 11.67 -12.45
N THR A 114 5.49 10.85 -12.11
CA THR A 114 5.40 9.78 -11.11
C THR A 114 5.04 10.26 -9.70
N LYS A 115 5.12 11.57 -9.43
CA LYS A 115 4.65 12.18 -8.18
C LYS A 115 3.14 12.20 -8.04
N TYR A 116 2.39 11.92 -9.10
CA TYR A 116 0.94 11.91 -9.10
C TYR A 116 0.41 10.52 -9.41
N MET A 117 -0.78 10.24 -8.89
CA MET A 117 -1.46 8.95 -9.01
C MET A 117 -2.95 9.17 -9.22
N SER A 118 -3.57 8.34 -10.05
CA SER A 118 -5.01 8.39 -10.29
C SER A 118 -5.78 8.25 -8.99
N VAL A 119 -6.86 9.02 -8.85
CA VAL A 119 -7.80 8.90 -7.72
C VAL A 119 -8.30 7.46 -7.57
N LEU A 120 -8.55 6.75 -8.67
CA LEU A 120 -9.04 5.36 -8.64
C LEU A 120 -8.03 4.42 -7.97
N ILE A 121 -6.74 4.62 -8.27
CA ILE A 121 -5.64 3.85 -7.68
C ILE A 121 -5.47 4.24 -6.21
N ALA A 122 -5.56 5.53 -5.89
CA ALA A 122 -5.47 6.02 -4.53
C ALA A 122 -6.58 5.45 -3.63
N ALA A 123 -7.83 5.44 -4.13
CA ALA A 123 -8.98 4.91 -3.42
C ALA A 123 -8.83 3.42 -3.09
N ASP A 124 -8.33 2.64 -4.04
CA ASP A 124 -8.03 1.22 -3.84
C ASP A 124 -6.93 0.98 -2.79
N ILE A 125 -5.81 1.71 -2.89
CA ILE A 125 -4.72 1.62 -1.90
C ILE A 125 -5.20 1.99 -0.50
N LEU A 126 -6.04 3.03 -0.39
CA LEU A 126 -6.56 3.54 0.88
C LEU A 126 -7.82 2.81 1.36
N ASN A 127 -8.36 1.89 0.55
CA ASN A 127 -9.59 1.15 0.82
C ASN A 127 -10.79 2.06 1.20
N ILE A 128 -11.00 3.12 0.43
CA ILE A 128 -12.11 4.09 0.57
C ILE A 128 -12.74 4.38 -0.79
N GLU A 129 -13.85 5.12 -0.84
CA GLU A 129 -14.48 5.46 -2.12
C GLU A 129 -13.72 6.56 -2.87
N ASP A 130 -13.77 6.53 -4.21
CA ASP A 130 -13.17 7.56 -5.08
C ASP A 130 -13.62 8.97 -4.67
N ASN A 131 -14.90 9.13 -4.31
CA ASN A 131 -15.46 10.41 -3.89
C ASN A 131 -14.83 10.91 -2.59
N ASP A 132 -14.54 10.03 -1.64
CA ASP A 132 -13.90 10.40 -0.37
C ASP A 132 -12.48 10.92 -0.63
N VAL A 133 -11.72 10.24 -1.51
CA VAL A 133 -10.40 10.71 -1.96
C VAL A 133 -10.51 12.09 -2.60
N ILE A 134 -11.48 12.29 -3.51
CA ILE A 134 -11.68 13.56 -4.20
C ILE A 134 -12.00 14.68 -3.22
N GLU A 135 -12.90 14.44 -2.26
CA GLU A 135 -13.29 15.44 -1.27
C GLU A 135 -12.14 15.84 -0.36
N GLU A 136 -11.44 14.87 0.23
CA GLU A 136 -10.34 15.14 1.15
C GLU A 136 -9.14 15.78 0.42
N ALA A 137 -8.75 15.25 -0.74
CA ALA A 137 -7.67 15.84 -1.53
C ALA A 137 -8.01 17.25 -2.02
N ARG A 138 -9.28 17.55 -2.31
CA ARG A 138 -9.71 18.92 -2.65
C ARG A 138 -9.58 19.86 -1.45
N ARG A 139 -9.99 19.41 -0.25
CA ARG A 139 -9.86 20.22 0.98
C ARG A 139 -8.40 20.56 1.28
N ASP A 140 -7.48 19.65 0.99
CA ASP A 140 -6.05 19.82 1.22
C ASP A 140 -5.30 20.54 0.08
N ASN A 141 -6.00 20.95 -0.99
CA ASN A 141 -5.41 21.47 -2.23
C ASN A 141 -4.38 20.51 -2.86
N LYS A 142 -4.70 19.20 -2.85
CA LYS A 142 -3.88 18.10 -3.39
C LYS A 142 -4.56 17.36 -4.54
N LEU A 143 -5.73 17.82 -4.98
CA LEU A 143 -6.43 17.29 -6.15
C LEU A 143 -6.01 18.04 -7.41
N TYR A 144 -5.64 17.28 -8.45
CA TYR A 144 -5.20 17.79 -9.75
C TYR A 144 -6.08 17.20 -10.85
N SER A 145 -6.24 17.95 -11.94
CA SER A 145 -6.94 17.53 -13.14
C SER A 145 -6.03 17.72 -14.34
N ASP A 146 -6.00 16.75 -15.24
CA ASP A 146 -5.39 16.93 -16.56
C ASP A 146 -6.37 17.59 -17.55
N GLU A 147 -5.95 17.70 -18.81
CA GLU A 147 -6.75 18.26 -19.92
C GLU A 147 -7.99 17.42 -20.24
N ASP A 148 -7.90 16.10 -20.04
CA ASP A 148 -8.97 15.12 -20.26
C ASP A 148 -9.94 15.01 -19.07
N LYS A 149 -9.71 15.81 -18.01
CA LYS A 149 -10.48 15.84 -16.75
C LYS A 149 -10.32 14.57 -15.91
N ASN A 150 -9.25 13.81 -16.13
CA ASN A 150 -8.85 12.75 -15.21
C ASN A 150 -8.30 13.38 -13.93
N LEU A 151 -8.64 12.76 -12.78
CA LEU A 151 -8.29 13.28 -11.48
C LEU A 151 -7.11 12.52 -10.87
N PHE A 152 -6.17 13.29 -10.34
CA PHE A 152 -4.95 12.78 -9.74
C PHE A 152 -4.70 13.42 -8.37
N VAL A 153 -3.95 12.72 -7.53
CA VAL A 153 -3.47 13.18 -6.23
C VAL A 153 -1.98 12.95 -6.10
N GLN A 154 -1.33 13.68 -5.19
CA GLN A 154 0.10 13.48 -4.91
C GLN A 154 0.32 12.13 -4.22
N VAL A 155 1.31 11.36 -4.68
CA VAL A 155 1.72 10.08 -4.04
C VAL A 155 2.11 10.29 -2.58
N GLN A 156 2.77 11.41 -2.27
CA GLN A 156 3.08 11.81 -0.90
C GLN A 156 1.82 11.92 -0.02
N TRP A 157 0.73 12.48 -0.55
CA TRP A 157 -0.50 12.66 0.22
C TRP A 157 -1.14 11.32 0.56
N ILE A 158 -1.13 10.36 -0.37
CA ILE A 158 -1.56 8.97 -0.13
C ILE A 158 -0.72 8.33 0.98
N GLY A 159 0.61 8.44 0.88
CA GLY A 159 1.52 7.88 1.88
C GLY A 159 1.32 8.47 3.28
N ASN A 160 1.08 9.78 3.37
CA ASN A 160 0.77 10.44 4.64
C ASN A 160 -0.55 9.94 5.23
N TRP A 161 -1.61 9.86 4.43
CA TRP A 161 -2.91 9.36 4.87
C TRP A 161 -2.80 7.93 5.37
N TYR A 162 -2.13 7.05 4.61
CA TYR A 162 -1.91 5.66 5.00
C TYR A 162 -1.17 5.59 6.34
N ASN A 163 -0.09 6.37 6.50
CA ASN A 163 0.68 6.40 7.73
C ASN A 163 -0.12 6.93 8.92
N GLU A 164 -0.95 7.95 8.73
CA GLU A 164 -1.86 8.47 9.76
C GLU A 164 -2.85 7.39 10.21
N ALA A 165 -3.42 6.63 9.26
CA ALA A 165 -4.31 5.53 9.56
C ALA A 165 -3.61 4.42 10.37
N LEU A 166 -2.38 4.02 10.00
CA LEU A 166 -1.61 3.04 10.78
C LEU A 166 -1.22 3.57 12.17
N THR A 167 -0.85 4.84 12.27
CA THR A 167 -0.54 5.48 13.54
C THR A 167 -1.75 5.49 14.48
N ALA A 168 -2.95 5.76 13.94
CA ALA A 168 -4.19 5.71 14.71
C ALA A 168 -4.51 4.30 15.26
N LEU A 169 -4.00 3.26 14.60
CA LEU A 169 -4.07 1.87 15.03
C LEU A 169 -2.94 1.47 15.99
N GLY A 170 -2.03 2.39 16.33
CA GLY A 170 -0.90 2.14 17.21
C GLY A 170 0.29 1.46 16.52
N ILE A 171 0.31 1.41 15.19
CA ILE A 171 1.38 0.77 14.41
C ILE A 171 2.42 1.82 14.04
N SER A 172 3.66 1.62 14.48
CA SER A 172 4.81 2.42 14.06
C SER A 172 5.39 1.84 12.77
N SER A 173 5.40 2.63 11.69
CA SER A 173 5.83 2.16 10.38
C SER A 173 6.49 3.24 9.52
N VAL A 174 7.26 2.81 8.53
CA VAL A 174 7.73 3.60 7.41
C VAL A 174 7.13 3.03 6.13
N ILE A 175 6.48 3.89 5.34
CA ILE A 175 5.80 3.50 4.10
C ILE A 175 6.58 4.03 2.91
N TYR A 176 6.89 3.14 1.97
CA TYR A 176 7.49 3.47 0.69
C TYR A 176 6.48 3.15 -0.41
N ILE A 177 6.22 4.10 -1.30
CA ILE A 177 5.36 3.92 -2.47
C ILE A 177 6.21 4.21 -3.70
N GLN A 178 6.33 3.21 -4.59
CA GLN A 178 7.01 3.34 -5.87
C GLN A 178 5.99 3.32 -7.01
N THR A 179 6.10 4.35 -7.85
CA THR A 179 5.39 4.53 -9.11
C THR A 179 6.43 4.64 -10.24
N GLY A 180 6.00 4.45 -11.50
CA GLY A 180 6.85 4.66 -12.69
C GLY A 180 7.07 3.43 -13.56
N GLU A 181 6.68 2.24 -13.11
CA GLU A 181 6.39 1.13 -14.03
C GLU A 181 4.93 1.26 -14.48
N THR A 182 4.68 1.32 -15.78
CA THR A 182 3.32 1.48 -16.33
C THR A 182 2.39 0.42 -15.76
N GLY A 183 1.25 0.87 -15.22
CA GLY A 183 0.24 0.00 -14.65
C GLY A 183 0.69 -0.71 -13.37
N LYS A 184 1.71 -0.22 -12.65
CA LYS A 184 2.12 -0.85 -11.39
C LYS A 184 2.40 0.16 -10.28
N VAL A 185 1.99 -0.21 -9.07
CA VAL A 185 2.36 0.47 -7.83
C VAL A 185 2.91 -0.57 -6.86
N LYS A 186 4.10 -0.31 -6.33
CA LYS A 186 4.72 -1.13 -5.28
C LYS A 186 4.66 -0.37 -3.97
N ILE A 187 4.23 -1.02 -2.91
CA ILE A 187 4.19 -0.46 -1.56
C ILE A 187 4.97 -1.38 -0.63
N LEU A 188 5.88 -0.81 0.15
CA LEU A 188 6.54 -1.49 1.26
C LEU A 188 6.17 -0.77 2.55
N ILE A 189 5.68 -1.52 3.53
CA ILE A 189 5.39 -1.03 4.87
C ILE A 189 6.37 -1.72 5.81
N GLU A 190 7.46 -1.03 6.17
CA GLU A 190 8.37 -1.47 7.23
C GLU A 190 7.77 -1.09 8.58
N ARG A 191 7.79 -2.01 9.53
CA ARG A 191 7.17 -1.87 10.85
C ARG A 191 8.23 -2.08 11.91
N ASP A 192 8.11 -1.32 12.99
CA ASP A 192 8.95 -1.60 14.16
C ASP A 192 8.58 -2.98 14.72
N LEU A 193 9.59 -3.82 14.94
CA LEU A 193 9.43 -5.06 15.69
C LEU A 193 9.32 -4.70 17.18
N GLU A 194 8.18 -5.01 17.81
CA GLU A 194 8.00 -4.91 19.27
C GLU A 194 8.89 -5.89 20.05
#